data_AF-A0ABD1DTB3-F1
#
_entry.id   AF-A0ABD1DTB3-F1
#
_cell.length_a   1.000
_cell.length_b   1.000
_cell.length_c   1.000
_cell.angle_alpha   90.00
_cell.angle_beta   90.00
_cell.angle_gamma   90.00
#
_symmetry.space_group_name_H-M   'P 1'
#
loop_
_entity.id
_entity.type
_entity.pdbx_description
1 polymer ?
#
loop_
_entity_poly.entity_id
_entity_poly.type
_entity_poly.pdbx_seq_one_letter_code
_entity_poly.pdbx_strand_id
1 'polypeptide(L)'
;MWSLMDEQKELRGMLSARTPLRKSIETFLDLLEASLRAKLQLRFSFAGPWRDLRTLSQHWKRILVPTAAVFDMGASEAIHGAIPRELVLDRPSPVIFMRAQKNEVEKQGMKKTHIRDGAAMCEVLSFLEDRFLAGDHFTELSPSREVDRRRKIQDLNEGVSFRTIVAFGPHSAIPHYSSSNRTNVEITEFSTVLIDSGGQYQDGTTDVSRV
;
A
#
# COMPACT_ATOMS: atom_id res chain seq x y z
N MET A 1 0.24 11.65 -35.53
CA MET A 1 0.45 10.21 -35.30
C MET A 1 1.81 10.05 -34.64
N TRP A 2 1.86 10.23 -33.32
CA TRP A 2 3.05 10.00 -32.49
C TRP A 2 3.10 8.49 -32.21
N SER A 3 4.23 7.86 -32.52
CA SER A 3 4.40 6.40 -32.44
C SER A 3 4.84 5.98 -31.04
N LEU A 4 4.34 4.83 -30.57
CA LEU A 4 4.77 4.14 -29.34
C LEU A 4 6.30 3.95 -29.26
N MET A 5 6.99 4.00 -30.41
CA MET A 5 8.46 3.91 -30.49
C MET A 5 9.17 5.21 -30.10
N ASP A 6 8.52 6.37 -30.24
CA ASP A 6 9.11 7.67 -29.90
C ASP A 6 9.10 7.90 -28.37
N GLU A 7 8.03 7.49 -27.68
CA GLU A 7 7.93 7.45 -26.21
C GLU A 7 8.98 6.51 -25.58
N GLN A 8 9.23 5.36 -26.21
CA GLN A 8 10.26 4.39 -25.77
C GLN A 8 11.68 4.94 -25.92
N LYS A 9 11.92 5.83 -26.89
CA LYS A 9 13.23 6.47 -27.12
C LYS A 9 13.52 7.56 -26.09
N GLU A 10 12.51 8.35 -25.73
CA GLU A 10 12.62 9.43 -24.74
C GLU A 10 12.82 8.89 -23.32
N LEU A 11 12.09 7.83 -22.95
CA LEU A 11 12.27 7.11 -21.67
C LEU A 11 13.64 6.44 -21.53
N ARG A 12 14.24 6.00 -22.64
CA ARG A 12 15.60 5.43 -22.65
C ARG A 12 16.69 6.51 -22.54
N GLY A 13 16.44 7.72 -23.06
CA GLY A 13 17.36 8.86 -22.97
C GLY A 13 17.46 9.47 -21.57
N MET A 14 16.37 9.51 -20.80
CA MET A 14 16.32 10.18 -19.49
C MET A 14 16.95 9.38 -18.32
N LEU A 15 17.33 8.12 -18.53
CA LEU A 15 17.88 7.24 -17.49
C LEU A 15 19.40 7.03 -17.55
N SER A 16 20.14 7.90 -18.23
CA SER A 16 21.58 7.72 -18.51
C SER A 16 22.53 7.98 -17.32
N ALA A 17 22.04 8.29 -16.11
CA ALA A 17 22.88 8.72 -14.99
C ALA A 17 23.08 7.71 -13.84
N ARG A 18 22.61 6.45 -13.91
CA ARG A 18 22.76 5.46 -12.80
C ARG A 18 22.99 4.04 -13.28
N THR A 19 24.10 3.82 -13.98
CA THR A 19 24.32 2.63 -14.82
C THR A 19 24.67 1.31 -14.09
N PRO A 20 25.44 1.30 -12.97
CA PRO A 20 25.84 0.02 -12.36
C PRO A 20 24.70 -0.68 -11.58
N LEU A 21 24.01 0.07 -10.71
CA LEU A 21 22.95 -0.49 -9.86
C LEU A 21 21.73 -0.92 -10.68
N ARG A 22 21.39 -0.13 -11.72
CA ARG A 22 20.32 -0.46 -12.65
C ARG A 22 20.59 -1.77 -13.39
N LYS A 23 21.81 -1.95 -13.90
CA LYS A 23 22.19 -3.18 -14.61
C LYS A 23 22.16 -4.40 -13.68
N SER A 24 22.56 -4.25 -12.43
CA SER A 24 22.45 -5.32 -11.42
C SER A 24 21.00 -5.65 -11.07
N ILE A 25 20.11 -4.65 -10.97
CA ILE A 25 18.68 -4.85 -10.72
C ILE A 25 18.00 -5.48 -11.95
N GLU A 26 18.28 -5.00 -13.16
CA GLU A 26 17.76 -5.58 -14.40
C GLU A 26 18.23 -7.02 -14.57
N THR A 27 19.51 -7.31 -14.32
CA THR A 27 20.01 -8.70 -14.34
C THR A 27 19.33 -9.57 -13.28
N PHE A 28 19.08 -9.03 -12.08
CA PHE A 28 18.36 -9.76 -11.03
C PHE A 28 16.91 -10.02 -11.42
N LEU A 29 16.22 -9.04 -12.01
CA LEU A 29 14.83 -9.17 -12.49
C LEU A 29 14.72 -10.14 -13.67
N ASP A 30 15.66 -10.09 -14.62
CA ASP A 30 15.71 -11.01 -15.75
C ASP A 30 15.99 -12.45 -15.29
N LEU A 31 16.88 -12.62 -14.31
CA LEU A 31 17.11 -13.93 -13.68
C LEU A 31 15.89 -14.41 -12.88
N LEU A 32 15.17 -13.50 -12.22
CA LEU A 32 13.94 -13.81 -11.50
C LEU A 32 12.83 -14.21 -12.46
N GLU A 33 12.62 -13.47 -13.55
CA GLU A 33 11.65 -13.78 -14.60
C GLU A 33 11.99 -15.08 -15.32
N ALA A 34 13.26 -15.32 -15.67
CA ALA A 34 13.71 -16.56 -16.27
C ALA A 34 13.47 -17.76 -15.32
N SER A 35 13.70 -17.57 -14.02
CA SER A 35 13.43 -18.58 -12.99
C SER A 35 11.93 -18.83 -12.77
N LEU A 36 11.10 -17.77 -12.84
CA LEU A 36 9.65 -17.83 -12.72
C LEU A 36 9.00 -18.50 -13.94
N ARG A 37 9.46 -18.17 -15.16
CA ARG A 37 8.97 -18.76 -16.42
C ARG A 37 9.36 -20.23 -16.57
N ALA A 38 10.55 -20.62 -16.10
CA ALA A 38 10.98 -22.02 -16.12
C ALA A 38 10.29 -22.89 -15.05
N LYS A 39 9.57 -22.30 -14.10
CA LYS A 39 8.94 -23.00 -12.96
C LYS A 39 7.44 -22.68 -12.84
N LEU A 40 6.69 -22.81 -13.93
CA LEU A 40 5.21 -22.77 -13.95
C LEU A 40 4.53 -23.97 -13.25
N GLN A 41 5.20 -24.61 -12.28
CA GLN A 41 4.64 -25.47 -11.24
C GLN A 41 5.36 -25.27 -9.89
N LEU A 42 5.72 -24.02 -9.53
CA LEU A 42 6.14 -23.74 -8.16
C LEU A 42 4.92 -23.82 -7.22
N ARG A 43 4.70 -25.00 -6.66
CA ARG A 43 4.27 -25.09 -5.27
C ARG A 43 5.32 -24.35 -4.45
N PHE A 44 5.11 -23.06 -4.19
CA PHE A 44 5.90 -22.34 -3.21
C PHE A 44 5.63 -22.98 -1.85
N SER A 45 6.49 -23.91 -1.44
CA SER A 45 6.54 -24.31 -0.06
C SER A 45 7.08 -23.12 0.72
N PHE A 46 6.32 -22.62 1.70
CA PHE A 46 6.80 -21.61 2.63
C PHE A 46 8.06 -22.07 3.41
N ALA A 47 8.44 -23.35 3.35
CA ALA A 47 9.69 -23.88 3.90
C ALA A 47 10.90 -23.72 2.97
N GLY A 48 10.70 -23.49 1.66
CA GLY A 48 11.75 -23.40 0.65
C GLY A 48 12.82 -22.34 0.93
N PRO A 49 12.44 -21.10 1.30
CA PRO A 49 13.41 -20.03 1.57
C PRO A 49 14.46 -20.39 2.63
N TRP A 50 14.11 -21.19 3.64
CA TRP A 50 15.04 -21.57 4.72
C TRP A 50 16.12 -22.54 4.25
N ARG A 51 15.78 -23.48 3.37
CA ARG A 51 16.74 -24.38 2.74
C ARG A 51 17.63 -23.62 1.76
N ASP A 52 17.02 -22.72 0.99
CA ASP A 52 17.71 -21.99 -0.06
C ASP A 52 18.66 -20.95 0.54
N LEU A 53 18.30 -20.24 1.61
CA LEU A 53 19.20 -19.32 2.32
C LEU A 53 20.46 -20.02 2.84
N ARG A 54 20.31 -21.20 3.47
CA ARG A 54 21.46 -21.97 3.97
C ARG A 54 22.34 -22.46 2.82
N THR A 55 21.74 -23.01 1.77
CA THR A 55 22.47 -23.53 0.61
C THR A 55 23.20 -22.40 -0.14
N LEU A 56 22.49 -21.31 -0.44
CA LEU A 56 23.01 -20.22 -1.24
C LEU A 56 24.03 -19.36 -0.46
N SER A 57 23.92 -19.29 0.87
CA SER A 57 24.91 -18.61 1.70
C SER A 57 26.33 -19.18 1.54
N GLN A 58 26.47 -20.43 1.09
CA GLN A 58 27.77 -21.05 0.81
C GLN A 58 28.47 -20.44 -0.42
N HIS A 59 27.71 -19.81 -1.33
CA HIS A 59 28.25 -19.23 -2.56
C HIS A 59 28.43 -17.71 -2.50
N TRP A 60 27.76 -17.05 -1.56
CA TRP A 60 27.73 -15.60 -1.45
C TRP A 60 28.78 -15.07 -0.48
N LYS A 61 29.47 -13.98 -0.86
CA LYS A 61 30.51 -13.35 -0.03
C LYS A 61 29.95 -12.37 1.01
N ARG A 62 28.79 -11.77 0.70
CA ARG A 62 28.02 -10.90 1.59
C ARG A 62 26.55 -10.97 1.21
N ILE A 63 25.67 -10.85 2.20
CA ILE A 63 24.23 -10.92 2.05
C ILE A 63 23.64 -9.72 2.81
N LEU A 64 22.92 -8.87 2.08
CA LEU A 64 22.18 -7.78 2.71
C LEU A 64 21.02 -8.37 3.50
N VAL A 65 21.04 -8.19 4.82
CA VAL A 65 19.92 -8.50 5.69
C VAL A 65 19.30 -7.16 6.12
N PRO A 66 18.03 -6.88 5.76
CA PRO A 66 17.42 -5.60 6.07
C PRO A 66 17.41 -5.31 7.57
N THR A 67 17.98 -4.18 7.97
CA THR A 67 17.81 -3.65 9.33
C THR A 67 16.56 -2.78 9.42
N ALA A 68 16.10 -2.56 10.65
CA ALA A 68 15.02 -1.61 10.90
C ALA A 68 15.33 -0.22 10.29
N ALA A 69 14.33 0.36 9.63
CA ALA A 69 14.41 1.68 9.02
C ALA A 69 13.02 2.27 8.80
N VAL A 70 12.79 3.48 9.29
CA VAL A 70 11.54 4.24 9.16
C VAL A 70 10.32 3.42 9.64
N PHE A 71 9.58 2.78 8.73
CA PHE A 71 8.38 1.97 9.00
C PHE A 71 8.61 0.46 8.78
N ASP A 72 9.85 0.03 8.56
CA ASP A 72 10.23 -1.36 8.37
C ASP A 72 11.03 -1.84 9.59
N MET A 73 10.67 -3.00 10.14
CA MET A 73 11.33 -3.57 11.32
C MET A 73 12.58 -4.38 10.94
N GLY A 74 12.86 -4.57 9.65
CA GLY A 74 13.96 -5.39 9.16
C GLY A 74 13.62 -6.89 9.14
N ALA A 75 14.64 -7.70 8.94
CA ALA A 75 14.52 -9.15 8.91
C ALA A 75 14.24 -9.72 10.31
N SER A 76 13.55 -10.86 10.36
CA SER A 76 13.34 -11.58 11.61
C SER A 76 14.63 -12.23 12.11
N GLU A 77 14.71 -12.49 13.41
CA GLU A 77 15.85 -13.19 14.02
C GLU A 77 16.11 -14.56 13.38
N ALA A 78 15.05 -15.25 12.91
CA ALA A 78 15.19 -16.52 12.22
C ALA A 78 16.01 -16.40 10.92
N ILE A 79 15.88 -15.28 10.19
CA ILE A 79 16.70 -15.01 8.99
C ILE A 79 18.15 -14.73 9.37
N HIS A 80 18.38 -13.94 10.43
CA HIS A 80 19.72 -13.70 10.95
C HIS A 80 20.40 -14.99 11.40
N GLY A 81 19.69 -15.88 12.10
CA GLY A 81 20.22 -17.17 12.55
C GLY A 81 20.41 -18.21 11.43
N ALA A 82 19.84 -18.00 10.25
CA ALA A 82 20.01 -18.89 9.09
C ALA A 82 21.28 -18.59 8.28
N ILE A 83 21.92 -17.44 8.50
CA ILE A 83 23.05 -16.94 7.72
C ILE A 83 24.28 -16.80 8.64
N PRO A 84 25.48 -17.27 8.24
CA PRO A 84 26.70 -17.02 8.99
C PRO A 84 26.94 -15.52 9.19
N ARG A 85 27.21 -15.08 10.43
CA ARG A 85 27.28 -13.65 10.80
C ARG A 85 28.31 -12.87 9.99
N GLU A 86 29.42 -13.51 9.61
CA GLU A 86 30.48 -12.93 8.80
C GLU A 86 30.05 -12.56 7.37
N LEU A 87 28.96 -13.17 6.87
CA LEU A 87 28.39 -12.86 5.57
C LEU A 87 27.32 -11.78 5.65
N VAL A 88 26.79 -11.49 6.84
CA VAL A 88 25.69 -10.55 7.02
C VAL A 88 26.16 -9.11 6.84
N LEU A 89 25.47 -8.39 5.96
CA LEU A 89 25.57 -6.94 5.82
C LEU A 89 24.28 -6.32 6.34
N ASP A 90 24.35 -5.80 7.57
CA ASP A 90 23.22 -5.16 8.23
C ASP A 90 23.05 -3.72 7.76
N ARG A 91 22.09 -3.51 6.85
CA ARG A 91 21.71 -2.17 6.37
C ARG A 91 20.23 -2.11 6.01
N PRO A 92 19.63 -0.90 5.99
CA PRO A 92 18.29 -0.72 5.44
C PRO A 92 18.21 -1.23 4.01
N SER A 93 17.09 -1.87 3.66
CA SER A 93 16.85 -2.28 2.29
C SER A 93 16.82 -1.04 1.37
N PRO A 94 17.61 -1.00 0.27
CA PRO A 94 17.57 0.11 -0.66
C PRO A 94 16.20 0.26 -1.32
N VAL A 95 15.39 -0.82 -1.35
CA VAL A 95 14.03 -0.81 -1.89
C VAL A 95 13.13 0.17 -1.16
N ILE A 96 13.34 0.40 0.15
CA ILE A 96 12.54 1.36 0.94
C ILE A 96 12.69 2.78 0.37
N PHE A 97 13.91 3.20 0.06
CA PHE A 97 14.17 4.51 -0.52
C PHE A 97 13.74 4.59 -1.99
N MET A 98 13.89 3.51 -2.75
CA MET A 98 13.44 3.46 -4.14
C MET A 98 11.92 3.58 -4.25
N ARG A 99 11.15 2.82 -3.47
CA ARG A 99 9.67 2.90 -3.46
C ARG A 99 9.13 4.17 -2.79
N ALA A 100 9.96 4.87 -2.02
CA ALA A 100 9.57 6.16 -1.45
C ALA A 100 9.40 7.23 -2.56
N GLN A 101 10.25 7.19 -3.59
CA GLN A 101 10.24 8.13 -4.71
C GLN A 101 9.45 7.55 -5.89
N LYS A 102 8.19 7.96 -6.00
CA LYS A 102 7.29 7.46 -7.04
C LYS A 102 7.77 7.95 -8.41
N ASN A 103 7.78 7.08 -9.40
CA ASN A 103 8.02 7.46 -10.79
C ASN A 103 6.77 8.15 -11.38
N GLU A 104 6.86 8.65 -12.61
CA GLU A 104 5.77 9.42 -13.20
C GLU A 104 4.50 8.59 -13.42
N VAL A 105 4.63 7.31 -13.80
CA VAL A 105 3.48 6.40 -13.97
C VAL A 105 2.76 6.20 -12.64
N GLU A 106 3.49 5.93 -11.56
CA GLU A 106 2.92 5.77 -10.21
C GLU A 106 2.24 7.06 -9.73
N LYS A 107 2.83 8.23 -9.97
CA LYS A 107 2.21 9.53 -9.60
C LYS A 107 0.91 9.76 -10.36
N GLN A 108 0.86 9.45 -11.65
CA GLN A 108 -0.35 9.62 -12.45
C GLN A 108 -1.44 8.63 -12.05
N GLY A 109 -1.08 7.39 -11.71
CA GLY A 109 -2.00 6.43 -11.08
C GLY A 109 -2.58 6.98 -9.77
N MET A 110 -1.71 7.44 -8.86
CA MET A 110 -2.13 8.04 -7.60
C MET A 110 -3.09 9.21 -7.79
N LYS A 111 -2.84 10.11 -8.75
CA LYS A 111 -3.75 11.24 -9.06
C LYS A 111 -5.12 10.76 -9.51
N LYS A 112 -5.18 9.81 -10.45
CA LYS A 112 -6.44 9.22 -10.94
C LYS A 112 -7.20 8.54 -9.80
N THR A 113 -6.48 7.84 -8.93
CA THR A 113 -7.04 7.20 -7.74
C THR A 113 -7.65 8.21 -6.78
N HIS A 114 -6.96 9.29 -6.46
CA HIS A 114 -7.48 10.33 -5.58
C HIS A 114 -8.69 11.05 -6.18
N ILE A 115 -8.79 11.18 -7.51
CA ILE A 115 -9.98 11.75 -8.18
C ILE A 115 -11.19 10.81 -8.00
N ARG A 116 -11.03 9.52 -8.30
CA ARG A 116 -12.11 8.51 -8.13
C ARG A 116 -12.56 8.40 -6.67
N ASP A 117 -11.60 8.31 -5.76
CA ASP A 117 -11.87 8.22 -4.32
C ASP A 117 -12.52 9.51 -3.79
N GLY A 118 -12.06 10.66 -4.27
CA GLY A 118 -12.66 11.95 -3.94
C GLY A 118 -14.11 12.05 -4.39
N ALA A 119 -14.44 11.58 -5.59
CA ALA A 119 -15.83 11.52 -6.08
C ALA A 119 -16.70 10.60 -5.19
N ALA A 120 -16.20 9.42 -4.80
CA ALA A 120 -16.89 8.54 -3.88
C ALA A 120 -17.14 9.21 -2.51
N MET A 121 -16.16 9.93 -1.98
CA MET A 121 -16.33 10.68 -0.72
C MET A 121 -17.35 11.81 -0.86
N CYS A 122 -17.37 12.54 -1.97
CA CYS A 122 -18.41 13.55 -2.23
C CYS A 122 -19.82 12.93 -2.26
N GLU A 123 -19.99 11.78 -2.91
CA GLU A 123 -21.26 11.05 -2.91
C GLU A 123 -21.69 10.61 -1.51
N VAL A 124 -20.76 10.10 -0.71
CA VAL A 124 -21.02 9.70 0.68
C VAL A 124 -21.48 10.90 1.50
N LEU A 125 -20.74 12.01 1.46
CA LEU A 125 -21.04 13.19 2.27
C LEU A 125 -22.39 13.80 1.88
N SER A 126 -22.68 13.95 0.59
CA SER A 126 -23.98 14.41 0.09
C SER A 126 -25.11 13.46 0.52
N PHE A 127 -24.90 12.15 0.41
CA PHE A 127 -25.90 11.16 0.84
C PHE A 127 -26.17 11.24 2.35
N LEU A 128 -25.14 11.33 3.18
CA LEU A 128 -25.29 11.41 4.63
C LEU A 128 -26.03 12.69 5.04
N GLU A 129 -25.67 13.83 4.44
CA GLU A 129 -26.33 15.12 4.68
C GLU A 129 -27.82 15.06 4.30
N ASP A 130 -28.13 14.63 3.07
CA ASP A 130 -29.51 14.56 2.56
C ASP A 130 -30.39 13.66 3.44
N ARG A 131 -29.88 12.49 3.83
CA ARG A 131 -30.63 11.52 4.64
C ARG A 131 -30.79 11.98 6.08
N PHE A 132 -29.75 12.59 6.66
CA PHE A 132 -29.83 13.15 8.01
C PHE A 132 -30.88 14.27 8.08
N LEU A 133 -30.88 15.19 7.11
CA LEU A 133 -31.88 16.26 7.01
C LEU A 133 -33.30 15.74 6.75
N ALA A 134 -33.44 14.57 6.12
CA ALA A 134 -34.73 13.88 5.94
C ALA A 134 -35.23 13.16 7.22
N GLY A 135 -34.44 13.14 8.30
CA GLY A 135 -34.80 12.53 9.58
C GLY A 135 -34.34 11.08 9.74
N ASP A 136 -33.44 10.58 8.87
CA ASP A 136 -32.82 9.27 9.10
C ASP A 136 -31.86 9.32 10.28
N HIS A 137 -31.83 8.24 11.05
CA HIS A 137 -30.90 8.06 12.16
C HIS A 137 -29.66 7.29 11.73
N PHE A 138 -28.48 7.83 12.05
CA PHE A 138 -27.20 7.18 11.82
C PHE A 138 -26.50 6.86 13.13
N THR A 139 -25.77 5.75 13.13
CA THR A 139 -24.75 5.46 14.13
C THR A 139 -23.38 5.45 13.47
N GLU A 140 -22.28 5.50 14.21
CA GLU A 140 -20.92 5.51 13.66
C GLU A 140 -20.66 4.38 12.63
N LEU A 141 -21.23 3.18 12.85
CA LEU A 141 -21.09 2.06 11.93
C LEU A 141 -21.78 2.26 10.58
N SER A 142 -22.83 3.10 10.48
CA SER A 142 -23.56 3.30 9.22
C SER A 142 -22.76 4.08 8.17
N PRO A 143 -22.22 5.29 8.44
CA PRO A 143 -21.35 5.99 7.51
C PRO A 143 -20.12 5.15 7.13
N SER A 144 -19.56 4.40 8.08
CA SER A 144 -18.41 3.52 7.80
C SER A 144 -18.73 2.50 6.69
N ARG A 145 -19.89 1.85 6.77
CA ARG A 145 -20.34 0.90 5.74
C ARG A 145 -20.65 1.58 4.41
N GLU A 146 -21.21 2.79 4.46
CA GLU A 146 -21.55 3.53 3.25
C GLU A 146 -20.30 3.98 2.48
N VAL A 147 -19.26 4.45 3.19
CA VAL A 147 -17.94 4.76 2.61
C VAL A 147 -17.39 3.53 1.88
N ASP A 148 -17.32 2.39 2.56
CA ASP A 148 -16.77 1.16 1.99
C ASP A 148 -17.60 0.70 0.76
N ARG A 149 -18.94 0.83 0.83
CA ARG A 149 -19.84 0.46 -0.27
C ARG A 149 -19.64 1.34 -1.51
N ARG A 150 -19.50 2.66 -1.33
CA ARG A 150 -19.30 3.62 -2.42
C ARG A 150 -17.93 3.49 -3.07
N ARG A 151 -16.90 3.18 -2.28
CA ARG A 151 -15.56 2.87 -2.82
C ARG A 151 -15.51 1.57 -3.59
N LYS A 152 -16.22 0.53 -3.13
CA LYS A 152 -16.22 -0.80 -3.76
C LYS A 152 -16.70 -0.78 -5.21
N ILE A 153 -17.58 0.16 -5.57
CA ILE A 153 -18.10 0.30 -6.93
C ILE A 153 -17.22 1.18 -7.84
N GLN A 154 -16.18 1.83 -7.29
CA GLN A 154 -15.24 2.62 -8.08
C GLN A 154 -14.32 1.71 -8.88
N ASP A 155 -13.96 2.14 -10.08
CA ASP A 155 -13.03 1.42 -10.94
C ASP A 155 -11.70 1.15 -10.23
N LEU A 156 -11.18 -0.07 -10.43
CA LEU A 156 -9.90 -0.56 -9.91
C LEU A 156 -9.83 -0.73 -8.39
N ASN A 157 -10.94 -0.61 -7.65
CA ASN A 157 -10.92 -0.80 -6.20
C ASN A 157 -10.62 -2.26 -5.80
N GLU A 158 -9.73 -2.43 -4.82
CA GLU A 158 -9.28 -3.71 -4.26
C GLU A 158 -9.60 -3.82 -2.75
N GLY A 159 -10.48 -2.94 -2.25
CA GLY A 159 -10.88 -2.88 -0.84
C GLY A 159 -10.37 -1.64 -0.10
N VAL A 160 -10.40 -1.71 1.23
CA VAL A 160 -10.01 -0.62 2.13
C VAL A 160 -8.49 -0.63 2.37
N SER A 161 -7.86 0.55 2.48
CA SER A 161 -6.43 0.67 2.81
C SER A 161 -6.15 0.51 4.30
N PHE A 162 -7.12 0.88 5.13
CA PHE A 162 -7.19 0.62 6.56
C PHE A 162 -8.66 0.61 6.98
N ARG A 163 -8.93 0.21 8.23
CA ARG A 163 -10.31 0.18 8.73
C ARG A 163 -10.86 1.60 8.83
N THR A 164 -11.94 1.89 8.11
CA THR A 164 -12.68 3.16 8.18
C THR A 164 -13.04 3.50 9.62
N ILE A 165 -12.62 4.69 10.06
CA ILE A 165 -12.90 5.27 11.37
C ILE A 165 -14.02 6.29 11.18
N VAL A 166 -15.11 6.10 11.92
CA VAL A 166 -16.17 7.09 12.06
C VAL A 166 -16.34 7.32 13.55
N ALA A 167 -16.14 8.56 13.98
CA ALA A 167 -16.13 8.93 15.38
C ALA A 167 -17.05 10.13 15.59
N PHE A 168 -17.99 10.04 16.53
CA PHE A 168 -18.90 11.12 16.87
C PHE A 168 -18.54 11.76 18.21
N GLY A 169 -18.50 13.09 18.25
CA GLY A 169 -18.22 13.86 19.46
C GLY A 169 -16.97 13.40 20.20
N PRO A 170 -17.03 13.02 21.50
CA PRO A 170 -15.85 12.64 22.28
C PRO A 170 -15.00 11.52 21.66
N HIS A 171 -15.59 10.64 20.85
CA HIS A 171 -14.83 9.60 20.16
C HIS A 171 -13.85 10.18 19.13
N SER A 172 -14.14 11.35 18.56
CA SER A 172 -13.25 12.06 17.63
C SER A 172 -11.93 12.49 18.27
N ALA A 173 -11.86 12.54 19.61
CA ALA A 173 -10.63 12.84 20.34
C ALA A 173 -9.69 11.61 20.48
N ILE A 174 -10.09 10.43 20.01
CA ILE A 174 -9.34 9.18 20.12
C ILE A 174 -8.77 8.83 18.74
N PRO A 175 -7.45 9.03 18.46
CA PRO A 175 -6.91 8.92 17.10
C PRO A 175 -7.12 7.56 16.43
N HIS A 176 -7.01 6.46 17.19
CA HIS A 176 -7.18 5.10 16.67
C HIS A 176 -8.53 4.53 17.13
N TYR A 177 -9.55 5.38 17.22
CA TYR A 177 -10.90 4.94 17.56
C TYR A 177 -11.38 3.90 16.57
N SER A 178 -12.13 2.92 17.05
CA SER A 178 -12.93 2.09 16.16
C SER A 178 -14.22 1.70 16.86
N SER A 179 -15.33 2.00 16.21
CA SER A 179 -16.65 1.67 16.72
C SER A 179 -16.84 0.16 16.78
N SER A 180 -17.56 -0.30 17.80
CA SER A 180 -17.96 -1.68 18.00
C SER A 180 -19.46 -1.70 18.30
N ASN A 181 -20.11 -2.86 18.25
CA ASN A 181 -21.53 -2.94 18.66
C ASN A 181 -21.79 -2.41 20.09
N ARG A 182 -20.75 -2.32 20.94
CA ARG A 182 -20.86 -1.78 22.31
C ARG A 182 -20.60 -0.29 22.43
N THR A 183 -19.82 0.28 21.51
CA THR A 183 -19.38 1.69 21.55
C THR A 183 -20.00 2.53 20.45
N ASN A 184 -20.75 1.92 19.54
CA ASN A 184 -21.43 2.55 18.42
C ASN A 184 -22.51 3.50 18.94
N VAL A 185 -22.23 4.80 18.91
CA VAL A 185 -23.17 5.85 19.32
C VAL A 185 -23.94 6.40 18.12
N GLU A 186 -25.10 7.00 18.41
CA GLU A 186 -25.89 7.75 17.45
C GLU A 186 -25.21 9.08 17.10
N ILE A 187 -25.27 9.44 15.81
CA ILE A 187 -24.80 10.71 15.28
C ILE A 187 -25.96 11.70 15.35
N THR A 188 -25.74 12.84 16.00
CA THR A 188 -26.74 13.91 16.17
C THR A 188 -26.17 15.26 15.74
N GLU A 189 -27.02 16.29 15.73
CA GLU A 189 -26.67 17.67 15.36
C GLU A 189 -25.83 18.40 16.42
N PHE A 190 -25.65 17.80 17.61
CA PHE A 190 -25.01 18.46 18.76
C PHE A 190 -23.49 18.37 18.78
N SER A 191 -22.87 17.70 17.80
CA SER A 191 -21.41 17.55 17.75
C SER A 191 -20.90 17.24 16.34
N THR A 192 -19.57 17.22 16.17
CA THR A 192 -18.88 16.87 14.93
C THR A 192 -18.81 15.36 14.71
N VAL A 193 -18.76 14.96 13.44
CA VAL A 193 -18.45 13.58 13.00
C VAL A 193 -17.13 13.57 12.25
N LEU A 194 -16.15 12.84 12.77
CA LEU A 194 -14.89 12.58 12.07
C LEU A 194 -15.04 11.31 11.24
N ILE A 195 -14.69 11.39 9.96
CA ILE A 195 -14.56 10.25 9.05
C ILE A 195 -13.12 10.20 8.57
N ASP A 196 -12.39 9.16 8.95
CA ASP A 196 -11.02 8.89 8.50
C ASP A 196 -10.96 7.53 7.81
N SER A 197 -10.58 7.52 6.54
CA SER A 197 -10.82 6.37 5.68
C SER A 197 -9.96 6.38 4.42
N GLY A 198 -9.73 5.22 3.82
CA GLY A 198 -8.98 5.11 2.58
C GLY A 198 -9.28 3.84 1.78
N GLY A 199 -8.97 3.87 0.48
CA GLY A 199 -9.13 2.75 -0.45
C GLY A 199 -7.80 2.26 -1.03
N GLN A 200 -7.74 0.97 -1.33
CA GLN A 200 -6.71 0.38 -2.20
C GLN A 200 -7.25 0.27 -3.62
N TYR A 201 -6.43 0.67 -4.59
CA TYR A 201 -6.73 0.57 -6.01
C TYR A 201 -5.51 -0.02 -6.73
N GLN A 202 -5.74 -0.67 -7.87
CA GLN A 202 -4.64 -1.26 -8.66
C GLN A 202 -3.56 -0.23 -9.05
N ASP A 203 -3.92 1.06 -9.14
CA ASP A 203 -3.05 2.16 -9.54
C ASP A 203 -2.79 3.20 -8.42
N GLY A 204 -3.22 2.95 -7.18
CA GLY A 204 -2.86 3.81 -6.05
C GLY A 204 -3.56 3.48 -4.72
N THR A 205 -3.13 4.17 -3.67
CA THR A 205 -3.70 4.04 -2.32
C THR A 205 -4.15 5.41 -1.84
N THR A 206 -5.31 5.50 -1.20
CA THR A 206 -5.80 6.74 -0.56
C THR A 206 -5.87 6.64 0.94
N ASP A 207 -5.83 7.81 1.56
CA ASP A 207 -5.98 8.07 2.99
C ASP A 207 -6.52 9.50 3.12
N VAL A 208 -7.73 9.66 3.67
CA VAL A 208 -8.42 10.93 3.75
C VAL A 208 -9.30 11.03 4.99
N SER A 209 -9.15 12.14 5.71
CA SER A 209 -10.00 12.49 6.86
C SER A 209 -10.83 13.75 6.59
N ARG A 210 -12.09 13.77 7.05
CA ARG A 210 -13.02 14.92 7.06
C ARG A 210 -13.73 15.01 8.41
N VAL A 211 -14.11 16.22 8.81
CA VAL A 211 -14.79 16.55 10.07
C VAL A 211 -15.95 17.49 9.79
#